data_AF-A0A1C7EJN9-F1
#
_entry.id   AF-A0A1C7EJN9-F1
#
_cell.length_a   1.000
_cell.length_b   1.000
_cell.length_c   1.000
_cell.angle_alpha   90.00
_cell.angle_beta   90.00
_cell.angle_gamma   90.00
#
_symmetry.space_group_name_H-M   'P 1'
#
loop_
_entity.id
_entity.type
_entity.pdbx_description
1 polymer ?
#
loop_
_entity_poly.entity_id
_entity_poly.type
_entity_poly.pdbx_seq_one_letter_code
_entity_poly.pdbx_strand_id
1 'polypeptide(L)'
;MDNLNNDIIKYRDNRVWQTKKIRMNAEERMKNNSSFNNFVLNYYTFWLLTASIFQLVDSNTSQEIYVLIASIAVFGFAIYSSTADYKGKALQYKDSYTQLAHIENDLDNLLLRESISKEEKAKEFFLIKQRYISELGKHDNQTKKDYILFNKNEEKTGKSTSAYKRVIFYINLYKGVIVIFPILIFSILQLGVL
;
A
#
# COMPACT_ATOMS: atom_id res chain seq x y z
N MET A 1 -13.80 -37.42 15.35
CA MET A 1 -14.46 -36.15 14.94
C MET A 1 -13.45 -35.18 14.30
N ASP A 2 -12.24 -35.66 13.99
CA ASP A 2 -11.05 -34.79 13.97
C ASP A 2 -10.76 -34.16 12.60
N ASN A 3 -11.12 -34.80 11.50
CA ASN A 3 -10.71 -34.30 10.18
C ASN A 3 -11.41 -32.98 9.79
N LEU A 4 -12.73 -32.86 10.02
CA LEU A 4 -13.48 -31.65 9.61
C LEU A 4 -13.13 -30.43 10.46
N ASN A 5 -13.03 -30.58 11.79
CA ASN A 5 -12.62 -29.48 12.66
C ASN A 5 -11.19 -29.04 12.35
N ASN A 6 -10.28 -29.98 12.08
CA ASN A 6 -8.91 -29.68 11.65
C ASN A 6 -8.88 -28.94 10.30
N ASP A 7 -9.74 -29.31 9.34
CA ASP A 7 -9.87 -28.60 8.07
C ASP A 7 -10.37 -27.17 8.25
N ILE A 8 -11.36 -26.96 9.14
CA ILE A 8 -11.89 -25.63 9.46
C ILE A 8 -10.79 -24.77 10.10
N ILE A 9 -10.07 -25.30 11.10
CA ILE A 9 -8.95 -24.61 11.77
C ILE A 9 -7.86 -24.27 10.74
N LYS A 10 -7.45 -25.24 9.91
CA LYS A 10 -6.43 -25.03 8.88
C LYS A 10 -6.85 -23.97 7.88
N TYR A 11 -8.13 -23.93 7.49
CA TYR A 11 -8.66 -22.93 6.58
C TYR A 11 -8.71 -21.54 7.19
N ARG A 12 -9.19 -21.43 8.44
CA ARG A 12 -9.21 -20.18 9.22
C ARG A 12 -7.79 -19.60 9.33
N ASP A 13 -6.85 -20.39 9.83
CA ASP A 13 -5.51 -19.90 10.21
C ASP A 13 -4.60 -19.71 8.99
N ASN A 14 -4.63 -20.63 8.02
CA ASN A 14 -3.69 -20.59 6.89
C ASN A 14 -4.22 -19.85 5.67
N ARG A 15 -5.53 -19.57 5.57
CA ARG A 15 -6.09 -18.82 4.44
C ARG A 15 -6.72 -17.51 4.87
N VAL A 16 -7.75 -17.57 5.70
CA VAL A 16 -8.53 -16.37 6.06
C VAL A 16 -7.67 -15.39 6.84
N TRP A 17 -7.07 -15.84 7.93
CA TRP A 17 -6.26 -15.01 8.81
C TRP A 17 -5.01 -14.44 8.11
N GLN A 18 -4.28 -15.27 7.35
CA GLN A 18 -3.11 -14.80 6.60
C GLN A 18 -3.50 -13.73 5.57
N THR A 19 -4.56 -13.96 4.80
CA THR A 19 -5.05 -13.00 3.81
C THR A 19 -5.50 -11.70 4.49
N LYS A 20 -6.19 -11.80 5.64
CA LYS A 20 -6.61 -10.66 6.44
C LYS A 20 -5.41 -9.78 6.82
N LYS A 21 -4.34 -10.39 7.36
CA LYS A 21 -3.11 -9.69 7.73
C LYS A 21 -2.40 -9.05 6.55
N ILE A 22 -2.33 -9.74 5.41
CA ILE A 22 -1.72 -9.20 4.19
C ILE A 22 -2.52 -7.99 3.68
N ARG A 23 -3.85 -8.03 3.72
CA ARG A 23 -4.71 -6.90 3.33
C ARG A 23 -4.58 -5.70 4.28
N MET A 24 -4.40 -5.93 5.59
CA MET A 24 -4.09 -4.86 6.55
C MET A 24 -2.76 -4.16 6.20
N ASN A 25 -1.72 -4.93 5.88
CA ASN A 25 -0.43 -4.38 5.43
C ASN A 25 -0.58 -3.56 4.13
N ALA A 26 -1.42 -4.03 3.20
CA ALA A 26 -1.70 -3.33 1.96
C ALA A 26 -2.42 -1.99 2.19
N GLU A 27 -3.39 -1.94 3.12
CA GLU A 27 -4.04 -0.69 3.54
C GLU A 27 -3.02 0.32 4.06
N GLU A 28 -2.17 -0.08 5.00
CA GLU A 28 -1.14 0.78 5.59
C GLU A 28 -0.17 1.30 4.52
N ARG A 29 0.24 0.44 3.60
CA ARG A 29 1.07 0.82 2.45
C ARG A 29 0.38 1.88 1.58
N MET A 30 -0.91 1.72 1.27
CA MET A 30 -1.66 2.70 0.48
C MET A 30 -1.82 4.03 1.20
N LYS A 31 -2.06 4.03 2.53
CA LYS A 31 -2.08 5.24 3.37
C LYS A 31 -0.74 5.96 3.35
N ASN A 32 0.36 5.21 3.47
CA ASN A 32 1.71 5.75 3.42
C ASN A 32 2.06 6.32 2.03
N ASN A 33 1.65 5.65 0.96
CA ASN A 33 1.81 6.17 -0.40
C ASN A 33 1.00 7.46 -0.61
N SER A 34 -0.25 7.52 -0.13
CA SER A 34 -1.06 8.74 -0.20
C SER A 34 -0.38 9.90 0.53
N SER A 35 0.08 9.65 1.75
CA SER A 35 0.76 10.67 2.57
C SER A 35 2.06 11.13 1.91
N PHE A 36 2.85 10.20 1.38
CA PHE A 36 4.10 10.50 0.67
C PHE A 36 3.86 11.29 -0.62
N ASN A 37 2.85 10.92 -1.42
CA ASN A 37 2.53 11.65 -2.63
C ASN A 37 2.08 13.09 -2.35
N ASN A 38 1.27 13.29 -1.31
CA ASN A 38 0.87 14.64 -0.89
C ASN A 38 2.10 15.44 -0.43
N PHE A 39 3.01 14.81 0.32
CA PHE A 39 4.26 15.43 0.72
C PHE A 39 5.10 15.84 -0.50
N VAL A 40 5.31 14.96 -1.48
CA VAL A 40 6.07 15.25 -2.70
C VAL A 40 5.42 16.38 -3.49
N LEU A 41 4.11 16.34 -3.68
CA LEU A 41 3.39 17.39 -4.41
C LEU A 41 3.57 18.76 -3.74
N ASN A 42 3.38 18.83 -2.43
CA ASN A 42 3.54 20.07 -1.66
C ASN A 42 5.01 20.55 -1.67
N TYR A 43 5.96 19.62 -1.52
CA TYR A 43 7.38 19.92 -1.51
C TYR A 43 7.86 20.52 -2.84
N TYR A 44 7.45 19.94 -3.97
CA TYR A 44 7.80 20.48 -5.29
C TYR A 44 7.05 21.75 -5.62
N THR A 45 5.81 21.91 -5.13
CA THR A 45 5.06 23.17 -5.25
C THR A 45 5.78 24.30 -4.50
N PHE A 46 6.31 24.04 -3.30
CA PHE A 46 7.10 25.01 -2.55
C PHE A 46 8.36 25.47 -3.31
N TRP A 47 9.13 24.53 -3.86
CA TRP A 47 10.32 24.86 -4.66
C TRP A 47 9.97 25.60 -5.94
N LEU A 48 8.89 25.22 -6.62
CA LEU A 48 8.39 25.93 -7.79
C LEU A 48 8.07 27.38 -7.45
N LEU A 49 7.33 27.63 -6.37
CA LEU A 49 7.00 28.99 -5.92
C LEU A 49 8.25 29.80 -5.57
N THR A 50 9.23 29.18 -4.92
CA THR A 50 10.51 29.83 -4.59
C THR A 50 11.28 30.21 -5.85
N ALA A 51 11.34 29.31 -6.83
CA ALA A 51 11.96 29.59 -8.13
C ALA A 51 11.22 30.69 -8.90
N SER A 52 9.87 30.70 -8.89
CA SER A 52 9.07 31.77 -9.50
C SER A 52 9.31 33.13 -8.84
N ILE A 53 9.50 33.18 -7.52
CA ILE A 53 9.85 34.43 -6.82
C ILE A 53 11.26 34.87 -7.19
N PHE A 54 12.22 33.94 -7.26
CA PHE A 54 13.60 34.26 -7.63
C PHE A 54 13.69 34.83 -9.06
N GLN A 55 12.95 34.25 -10.00
CA GLN A 55 12.81 34.71 -11.38
C GLN A 55 12.32 36.17 -11.47
N LEU A 56 11.54 36.67 -10.52
CA LEU A 56 11.09 38.07 -10.51
C LEU A 56 12.21 39.05 -10.18
N VAL A 57 13.24 38.62 -9.45
CA VAL A 57 14.35 39.46 -8.99
C VAL A 57 15.49 39.47 -10.00
N ASP A 58 15.78 38.31 -10.60
CA ASP A 58 16.81 38.13 -11.61
C ASP A 58 16.26 37.18 -12.67
N SER A 59 15.88 37.73 -13.84
CA SER A 59 15.19 36.98 -14.88
C SER A 59 16.10 36.75 -16.08
N ASN A 60 16.33 35.49 -16.43
CA ASN A 60 16.85 35.12 -17.75
C ASN A 60 15.91 34.12 -18.45
N THR A 61 15.92 34.11 -19.79
CA THR A 61 15.02 33.26 -20.60
C THR A 61 15.12 31.78 -20.24
N SER A 62 16.30 31.29 -19.85
CA SER A 62 16.48 29.89 -19.42
C SER A 62 15.69 29.58 -18.14
N GLN A 63 15.76 30.44 -17.13
CA GLN A 63 15.03 30.30 -15.87
C GLN A 63 13.51 30.36 -16.08
N GLU A 64 13.03 31.23 -16.98
CA GLU A 64 11.61 31.30 -17.35
C GLU A 64 11.12 29.95 -17.91
N ILE A 65 11.90 29.36 -18.82
CA ILE A 65 11.60 28.05 -19.42
C ILE A 65 11.63 26.95 -18.34
N TYR A 66 12.59 26.97 -17.42
CA TYR A 66 12.69 25.97 -16.35
C TYR A 66 11.49 26.02 -15.40
N VAL A 67 11.08 27.22 -14.95
CA VAL A 67 9.91 27.39 -14.10
C VAL A 67 8.65 26.92 -14.82
N LEU A 68 8.51 27.22 -16.12
CA LEU A 68 7.39 26.76 -16.93
C LEU A 68 7.35 25.21 -17.02
N ILE A 69 8.47 24.57 -17.36
CA ILE A 69 8.56 23.10 -17.44
C ILE A 69 8.25 22.46 -16.08
N ALA A 70 8.82 23.01 -15.00
CA ALA A 70 8.57 22.52 -13.65
C ALA A 70 7.09 22.66 -13.26
N SER A 71 6.42 23.75 -13.65
CA SER A 71 4.99 23.95 -13.40
C SER A 71 4.12 22.89 -14.10
N ILE A 72 4.42 22.56 -15.35
CA ILE A 72 3.73 21.52 -16.12
C ILE A 72 3.98 20.15 -15.48
N ALA A 73 5.21 19.88 -15.03
CA ALA A 73 5.56 18.63 -14.35
C ALA A 73 4.79 18.47 -13.02
N VAL A 74 4.74 19.52 -12.19
CA VAL A 74 3.98 19.52 -10.92
C VAL A 74 2.49 19.32 -11.20
N PHE A 75 1.94 19.99 -12.21
CA PHE A 75 0.55 19.82 -12.61
C PHE A 75 0.24 18.39 -13.08
N GLY A 76 1.07 17.82 -13.96
CA GLY A 76 0.93 16.44 -14.42
C GLY A 76 1.03 15.44 -13.26
N PHE A 77 1.94 15.68 -12.31
CA PHE A 77 2.06 14.86 -11.11
C PHE A 77 0.83 14.97 -10.20
N ALA A 78 0.23 16.15 -10.07
CA ALA A 78 -1.00 16.35 -9.31
C ALA A 78 -2.16 15.52 -9.89
N ILE A 79 -2.33 15.55 -11.22
CA ILE A 79 -3.33 14.72 -11.92
C ILE A 79 -3.04 13.23 -11.67
N TYR A 80 -1.80 12.80 -11.91
CA TYR A 80 -1.40 11.41 -11.69
C TYR A 80 -1.70 10.94 -10.26
N SER A 81 -1.34 11.74 -9.27
CA SER A 81 -1.58 11.42 -7.85
C SER A 81 -3.07 11.31 -7.54
N SER A 82 -3.90 12.15 -8.15
CA SER A 82 -5.36 12.06 -8.05
C SER A 82 -5.90 10.78 -8.68
N THR A 83 -5.44 10.41 -9.89
CA THR A 83 -5.90 9.22 -10.61
C THR A 83 -5.42 7.91 -9.99
N ALA A 84 -4.25 7.93 -9.32
CA ALA A 84 -3.71 6.74 -8.66
C ALA A 84 -4.60 6.23 -7.51
N ASP A 85 -5.41 7.11 -6.93
CA ASP A 85 -6.44 6.86 -5.91
C ASP A 85 -5.99 5.96 -4.76
N TYR A 86 -4.86 6.32 -4.13
CA TYR A 86 -4.33 5.58 -3.00
C TYR A 86 -5.29 5.57 -1.79
N LYS A 87 -6.08 6.63 -1.60
CA LYS A 87 -7.07 6.71 -0.51
C LYS A 87 -8.24 5.75 -0.76
N GLY A 88 -8.80 5.72 -1.97
CA GLY A 88 -9.85 4.78 -2.33
C GLY A 88 -9.38 3.33 -2.22
N LYS A 89 -8.17 3.02 -2.70
CA LYS A 89 -7.56 1.69 -2.53
C LYS A 89 -7.36 1.30 -1.07
N ALA A 90 -6.92 2.22 -0.21
CA ALA A 90 -6.82 1.95 1.22
C ALA A 90 -8.19 1.61 1.82
N LEU A 91 -9.25 2.35 1.46
CA LEU A 91 -10.60 2.07 1.92
C LEU A 91 -11.10 0.69 1.46
N GLN A 92 -10.82 0.32 0.21
CA GLN A 92 -11.15 -1.00 -0.32
C GLN A 92 -10.44 -2.12 0.46
N TYR A 93 -9.14 -1.98 0.76
CA TYR A 93 -8.44 -2.97 1.59
C TYR A 93 -9.00 -3.04 3.01
N LYS A 94 -9.43 -1.91 3.58
CA LYS A 94 -10.08 -1.84 4.89
C LYS A 94 -11.40 -2.59 4.94
N ASP A 95 -12.28 -2.30 4.00
CA ASP A 95 -13.54 -3.04 3.84
C ASP A 95 -13.25 -4.54 3.71
N SER A 96 -12.28 -4.86 2.87
CA SER A 96 -11.89 -6.23 2.58
C SER A 96 -11.43 -7.05 3.79
N TYR A 97 -10.48 -6.55 4.60
CA TYR A 97 -10.05 -7.29 5.78
C TYR A 97 -11.11 -7.31 6.88
N THR A 98 -12.05 -6.36 6.88
CA THR A 98 -13.20 -6.34 7.80
C THR A 98 -14.15 -7.48 7.46
N GLN A 99 -14.45 -7.69 6.18
CA GLN A 99 -15.22 -8.85 5.73
C GLN A 99 -14.52 -10.18 6.02
N LEU A 100 -13.20 -10.24 5.88
CA LEU A 100 -12.43 -11.42 6.29
C LEU A 100 -12.48 -11.67 7.80
N ALA A 101 -12.55 -10.61 8.62
CA ALA A 101 -12.75 -10.77 10.07
C ALA A 101 -14.12 -11.36 10.41
N HIS A 102 -15.18 -10.96 9.69
CA HIS A 102 -16.50 -11.60 9.83
C HIS A 102 -16.46 -13.08 9.44
N ILE A 103 -15.81 -13.42 8.32
CA ILE A 103 -15.62 -14.82 7.91
C ILE A 103 -14.85 -15.63 8.96
N GLU A 104 -13.81 -15.05 9.56
CA GLU A 104 -13.04 -15.69 10.62
C GLU A 104 -13.91 -15.97 11.86
N ASN A 105 -14.69 -14.98 12.30
CA ASN A 105 -15.64 -15.15 13.40
C ASN A 105 -16.69 -16.23 13.10
N ASP A 106 -17.18 -16.32 11.86
CA ASP A 106 -18.13 -17.37 11.47
C ASP A 106 -17.50 -18.77 11.53
N LEU A 107 -16.20 -18.90 11.19
CA LEU A 107 -15.47 -20.16 11.34
C LEU A 107 -15.27 -20.53 12.82
N ASP A 108 -14.97 -19.55 13.67
CA ASP A 108 -14.85 -19.74 15.12
C ASP A 108 -16.17 -20.18 15.73
N ASN A 109 -17.27 -19.51 15.38
CA ASN A 109 -18.60 -19.90 15.81
C ASN A 109 -18.94 -21.33 15.35
N LEU A 110 -18.59 -21.69 14.12
CA LEU A 110 -18.81 -23.05 13.62
C LEU A 110 -18.02 -24.09 14.42
N LEU A 111 -16.80 -23.77 14.85
CA LEU A 111 -15.99 -24.65 15.71
C LEU A 111 -16.62 -24.84 17.09
N LEU A 112 -17.15 -23.77 17.68
CA LEU A 112 -17.74 -23.77 19.03
C LEU A 112 -19.11 -24.47 19.13
N ARG A 113 -19.85 -24.62 18.02
CA ARG A 113 -21.15 -25.30 18.03
C ARG A 113 -20.97 -26.83 18.05
N GLU A 114 -21.05 -27.39 19.26
CA GLU A 114 -20.89 -28.84 19.48
C GLU A 114 -22.13 -29.67 19.12
N SER A 115 -23.32 -29.05 19.15
CA SER A 115 -24.61 -29.75 18.97
C SER A 115 -25.05 -29.95 17.52
N ILE A 116 -24.26 -29.51 16.53
CA ILE A 116 -24.66 -29.54 15.11
C ILE A 116 -24.22 -30.84 14.47
N SER A 117 -25.04 -31.35 13.53
CA SER A 117 -24.68 -32.55 12.80
C SER A 117 -23.44 -32.33 11.90
N LYS A 118 -22.67 -33.39 11.65
CA LYS A 118 -21.45 -33.30 10.81
C LYS A 118 -21.77 -32.83 9.38
N GLU A 119 -22.89 -33.27 8.82
CA GLU A 119 -23.33 -32.88 7.47
C GLU A 119 -23.71 -31.40 7.41
N GLU A 120 -24.43 -30.90 8.41
CA GLU A 120 -24.78 -29.49 8.53
C GLU A 120 -23.54 -28.62 8.72
N LYS A 121 -22.60 -29.05 9.56
CA LYS A 121 -21.29 -28.39 9.74
C LYS A 121 -20.52 -28.29 8.43
N ALA A 122 -20.48 -29.37 7.65
CA ALA A 122 -19.81 -29.39 6.35
C ALA A 122 -20.49 -28.45 5.34
N LYS A 123 -21.82 -28.38 5.36
CA LYS A 123 -22.60 -27.47 4.49
C LYS A 123 -22.36 -26.01 4.85
N GLU A 124 -22.44 -25.64 6.13
CA GLU A 124 -22.11 -24.29 6.60
C GLU A 124 -20.68 -23.92 6.24
N PHE A 125 -19.71 -24.81 6.50
CA PHE A 125 -18.31 -24.58 6.12
C PHE A 125 -18.15 -24.34 4.61
N PHE A 126 -18.84 -25.09 3.76
CA PHE A 126 -18.83 -24.88 2.32
C PHE A 126 -19.37 -23.50 1.92
N LEU A 127 -20.44 -23.02 2.55
CA LEU A 127 -20.99 -21.69 2.31
C LEU A 127 -20.02 -20.58 2.73
N ILE A 128 -19.35 -20.74 3.89
CA ILE A 128 -18.33 -19.80 4.35
C ILE A 128 -17.16 -19.73 3.35
N LYS A 129 -16.72 -20.87 2.80
CA LYS A 129 -15.67 -20.91 1.77
C LYS A 129 -16.08 -20.17 0.50
N GLN A 130 -17.32 -20.30 0.05
CA GLN A 130 -17.82 -19.57 -1.11
C GLN A 130 -17.84 -18.06 -0.87
N ARG A 131 -18.31 -17.63 0.31
CA ARG A 131 -18.28 -16.21 0.69
C ARG A 131 -16.85 -15.67 0.70
N TYR A 132 -15.90 -16.41 1.26
CA TYR A 132 -14.48 -16.04 1.20
C TYR A 132 -13.98 -15.85 -0.24
N ILE A 133 -14.30 -16.76 -1.17
CA ILE A 133 -13.89 -16.64 -2.58
C ILE A 133 -14.53 -15.40 -3.22
N SER A 134 -15.80 -15.12 -2.90
CA SER A 134 -16.48 -13.90 -3.35
C SER A 134 -15.76 -12.63 -2.84
N GLU A 135 -15.39 -12.58 -1.55
CA GLU A 135 -14.62 -11.45 -0.99
C GLU A 135 -13.20 -11.34 -1.54
N LEU A 136 -12.63 -12.43 -2.06
CA LEU A 136 -11.37 -12.36 -2.79
C LEU A 136 -11.52 -11.70 -4.16
N GLY A 137 -12.63 -11.97 -4.85
CA GLY A 137 -12.89 -11.47 -6.20
C GLY A 137 -13.27 -9.98 -6.29
N LYS A 138 -13.62 -9.35 -5.16
CA LYS A 138 -14.09 -7.95 -5.13
C LYS A 138 -12.99 -6.89 -5.13
N HIS A 139 -11.76 -7.26 -4.80
CA HIS A 139 -10.69 -6.27 -4.58
C HIS A 139 -9.41 -6.65 -5.32
N ASP A 140 -8.62 -5.64 -5.65
CA ASP A 140 -7.33 -5.80 -6.31
C ASP A 140 -6.43 -6.81 -5.59
N ASN A 141 -5.71 -7.60 -6.38
CA ASN A 141 -4.77 -8.56 -5.86
C ASN A 141 -3.65 -7.88 -5.06
N GLN A 142 -3.38 -8.44 -3.89
CA GLN A 142 -2.30 -8.04 -3.00
C GLN A 142 -0.92 -8.13 -3.68
N THR A 143 0.00 -7.24 -3.31
CA THR A 143 1.33 -7.17 -3.95
C THR A 143 2.33 -8.05 -3.20
N LYS A 144 3.36 -8.57 -3.91
CA LYS A 144 4.47 -9.35 -3.31
C LYS A 144 5.12 -8.67 -2.09
N LYS A 145 5.13 -7.34 -2.04
CA LYS A 145 5.67 -6.55 -0.91
C LYS A 145 4.91 -6.81 0.40
N ASP A 146 3.57 -6.89 0.34
CA ASP A 146 2.73 -7.09 1.53
C ASP A 146 2.90 -8.50 2.10
N TYR A 147 3.09 -9.48 1.22
CA TYR A 147 3.40 -10.86 1.58
C TYR A 147 4.79 -11.00 2.22
N ILE A 148 5.80 -10.30 1.71
CA ILE A 148 7.14 -10.26 2.32
C ILE A 148 7.07 -9.63 3.72
N LEU A 149 6.32 -8.52 3.88
CA LEU A 149 6.13 -7.89 5.19
C LEU A 149 5.40 -8.83 6.17
N PHE A 150 4.36 -9.52 5.72
CA PHE A 150 3.67 -10.56 6.50
C PHE A 150 4.65 -11.65 6.98
N ASN A 151 5.42 -12.26 6.07
CA ASN A 151 6.38 -13.30 6.43
C ASN A 151 7.49 -12.83 7.38
N LYS A 152 7.84 -11.53 7.33
CA LYS A 152 8.82 -10.92 8.22
C LYS A 152 8.23 -10.73 9.62
N ASN A 153 7.00 -10.25 9.73
CA ASN A 153 6.33 -10.06 11.02
C ASN A 153 6.02 -11.39 11.73
N GLU A 154 5.82 -12.45 10.96
CA GLU A 154 5.57 -13.81 11.48
C GLU A 154 6.84 -14.64 11.73
N GLU A 155 8.03 -14.05 11.57
CA GLU A 155 9.36 -14.68 11.75
C GLU A 155 9.52 -16.09 11.14
N LYS A 156 8.81 -16.41 10.05
CA LYS A 156 8.82 -17.78 9.51
C LYS A 156 10.14 -18.20 8.88
N THR A 157 11.04 -17.27 8.51
CA THR A 157 12.41 -17.57 8.01
C THR A 157 13.37 -16.37 8.07
N GLY A 158 14.66 -16.60 8.39
CA GLY A 158 15.71 -15.57 8.30
C GLY A 158 15.95 -15.00 6.88
N LYS A 159 15.54 -15.72 5.83
CA LYS A 159 15.54 -15.25 4.43
C LYS A 159 14.52 -14.13 4.18
N SER A 160 13.39 -14.14 4.90
CA SER A 160 12.37 -13.07 4.83
C SER A 160 12.96 -11.72 5.25
N THR A 161 13.82 -11.74 6.28
CA THR A 161 14.45 -10.54 6.84
C THR A 161 15.39 -9.85 5.84
N SER A 162 16.17 -10.61 5.06
CA SER A 162 17.08 -10.01 4.06
C SER A 162 16.33 -9.45 2.85
N ALA A 163 15.31 -10.15 2.36
CA ALA A 163 14.45 -9.67 1.28
C ALA A 163 13.72 -8.38 1.68
N TYR A 164 13.17 -8.34 2.89
CA TYR A 164 12.53 -7.14 3.43
C TYR A 164 13.49 -5.96 3.55
N LYS A 165 14.69 -6.17 4.10
CA LYS A 165 15.73 -5.12 4.20
C LYS A 165 16.08 -4.53 2.84
N ARG A 166 16.23 -5.39 1.81
CA ARG A 166 16.45 -4.93 0.42
C ARG A 166 15.31 -4.06 -0.09
N VAL A 167 14.06 -4.51 0.08
CA VAL A 167 12.88 -3.75 -0.38
C VAL A 167 12.83 -2.38 0.30
N ILE A 168 13.03 -2.31 1.61
CA ILE A 168 13.05 -1.03 2.35
C ILE A 168 14.20 -0.14 1.91
N PHE A 169 15.39 -0.70 1.72
CA PHE A 169 16.56 0.07 1.28
C PHE A 169 16.29 0.79 -0.04
N TYR A 170 15.79 0.09 -1.06
CA TYR A 170 15.48 0.73 -2.35
C TYR A 170 14.36 1.76 -2.25
N ILE A 171 13.34 1.53 -1.41
CA ILE A 171 12.27 2.51 -1.18
C ILE A 171 12.86 3.79 -0.55
N ASN A 172 13.70 3.65 0.47
CA ASN A 172 14.29 4.79 1.16
C ASN A 172 15.29 5.54 0.27
N LEU A 173 16.08 4.81 -0.54
CA LEU A 173 16.98 5.40 -1.52
C LEU A 173 16.21 6.24 -2.55
N TYR A 174 15.14 5.68 -3.13
CA TYR A 174 14.27 6.38 -4.07
C TYR A 174 13.64 7.65 -3.45
N LYS A 175 13.15 7.56 -2.21
CA LYS A 175 12.62 8.72 -1.48
C LYS A 175 13.68 9.79 -1.26
N GLY A 176 14.90 9.39 -0.90
CA GLY A 176 16.02 10.32 -0.70
C GLY A 176 16.38 11.09 -1.97
N VAL A 177 16.44 10.39 -3.11
CA VAL A 177 16.72 11.00 -4.42
C VAL A 177 15.67 12.07 -4.76
N ILE A 178 14.38 11.77 -4.56
CA ILE A 178 13.29 12.74 -4.80
C ILE A 178 13.45 14.01 -3.95
N VAL A 179 13.81 13.87 -2.68
CA VAL A 179 13.95 15.03 -1.79
C VAL A 179 15.15 15.90 -2.17
N ILE A 180 16.27 15.28 -2.54
CA ILE A 180 17.53 15.96 -2.84
C ILE A 180 17.50 16.64 -4.22
N PHE A 181 16.77 16.07 -5.18
CA PHE A 181 16.75 16.54 -6.57
C PHE A 181 16.47 18.04 -6.76
N PRO A 182 15.40 18.63 -6.21
CA PRO A 182 15.13 20.07 -6.40
C PRO A 182 16.18 20.97 -5.75
N ILE A 183 16.80 20.54 -4.64
CA ILE A 183 17.90 21.28 -3.98
C ILE A 183 19.12 21.34 -4.89
N LEU A 184 19.48 20.20 -5.52
CA LEU A 184 20.59 20.15 -6.47
C LEU A 184 20.34 21.04 -7.67
N ILE A 185 19.15 20.98 -8.27
CA ILE A 185 18.80 21.84 -9.42
C ILE A 185 18.89 23.31 -9.03
N PHE A 186 18.28 23.70 -7.91
CA PHE A 186 18.32 25.08 -7.44
C PHE A 186 19.75 25.58 -7.22
N SER A 187 20.61 24.73 -6.64
CA SER A 187 22.02 25.07 -6.40
C SER A 187 22.81 25.25 -7.70
N ILE A 188 22.56 24.41 -8.72
CA ILE A 188 23.20 24.52 -10.03
C ILE A 188 22.77 25.81 -10.75
N LEU A 189 21.48 26.17 -10.67
CA LEU A 189 20.95 27.41 -11.24
C LEU A 189 21.60 28.67 -10.62
N GLN A 190 21.87 28.66 -9.31
CA GLN A 190 22.55 29.77 -8.62
C GLN A 190 24.03 29.91 -9.02
N LEU A 191 24.70 28.80 -9.36
CA LEU A 191 26.11 28.80 -9.77
C LEU A 191 26.32 29.26 -11.22
N GLY A 192 25.25 29.52 -11.98
CA GLY A 192 25.33 29.94 -13.38
C GLY A 192 25.89 28.86 -14.32
N VAL A 193 25.82 27.59 -13.92
CA VAL A 193 26.36 26.44 -14.69
C VAL A 193 25.35 25.91 -15.72
N LEU A 194 24.12 26.46 -15.74
CA LEU A 194 23.04 26.18 -16.69
C LEU A 194 22.42 27.47 -17.23
#